data_AF-A0A358CX88-F1
#
_entry.id   AF-A0A358CX88-F1
#
_cell.length_a   1.000
_cell.length_b   1.000
_cell.length_c   1.000
_cell.angle_alpha   90.00
_cell.angle_beta   90.00
_cell.angle_gamma   90.00
#
_symmetry.space_group_name_H-M   'P 1'
#
loop_
_entity.id
_entity.type
_entity.pdbx_description
1 polymer ?
#
loop_
_entity_poly.entity_id
_entity_poly.type
_entity_poly.pdbx_seq_one_letter_code
_entity_poly.pdbx_strand_id
1 'polypeptide(L)' 'MNSPDIVVATEVYTNYPAHEDHFKTAQWKHYSAVMEKHPPRNIDAKTYDASETKYAPED' A
#
# COMPACT_ATOMS: atom_id res chain seq x y z
N MET A 1 13.49 13.05 3.37
CA MET A 1 13.29 11.66 3.83
C MET A 1 14.51 10.86 3.43
N ASN A 2 15.41 10.53 4.36
CA ASN A 2 16.58 9.67 4.12
C ASN A 2 16.96 8.97 5.43
N SER A 3 15.99 8.33 6.08
CA SER A 3 16.29 7.40 7.17
C SER A 3 16.29 6.00 6.58
N PRO A 4 17.42 5.27 6.53
CA PRO A 4 17.49 3.94 5.93
C PRO A 4 16.62 2.92 6.65
N ASP A 5 16.20 3.22 7.88
CA ASP A 5 15.35 2.36 8.70
C ASP A 5 13.84 2.59 8.48
N ILE A 6 13.46 3.55 7.63
CA ILE A 6 12.04 3.86 7.34
C ILE A 6 11.72 3.41 5.91
N VAL A 7 10.77 2.48 5.80
CA VAL A 7 10.21 2.04 4.52
C VAL A 7 8.85 2.70 4.33
N VAL A 8 8.63 3.25 3.14
CA VAL A 8 7.33 3.80 2.71
C VAL A 8 6.84 2.97 1.52
N ALA A 9 5.63 2.44 1.63
CA ALA A 9 4.94 1.76 0.53
C ALA A 9 3.67 2.54 0.19
N THR A 10 3.36 2.63 -1.10
CA THR A 10 2.13 3.25 -1.60
C THR A 10 1.41 2.22 -2.46
N GLU A 11 0.16 1.94 -2.12
CA GLU A 11 -0.70 1.01 -2.84
C GLU A 11 -1.91 1.77 -3.38
N VAL A 12 -2.20 1.57 -4.66
CA VAL A 12 -3.34 2.21 -5.33
C VAL A 12 -4.23 1.11 -5.89
N TYR A 13 -5.52 1.20 -5.60
CA TYR A 13 -6.52 0.23 -5.99
C TYR A 13 -7.58 0.91 -6.87
N THR A 14 -8.06 0.20 -7.89
CA THR A 14 -9.11 0.72 -8.79
C THR A 14 -10.41 1.01 -8.04
N ASN A 15 -10.71 0.21 -7.00
CA ASN A 15 -11.88 0.36 -6.14
C ASN A 15 -11.68 -0.39 -4.82
N TYR A 16 -12.61 -0.21 -3.90
CA TYR A 16 -12.57 -0.84 -2.58
C TYR A 16 -12.60 -2.38 -2.61
N PRO A 17 -13.43 -3.05 -3.47
CA PRO A 17 -13.35 -4.50 -3.63
C PRO A 17 -11.95 -5.02 -4.03
N ALA A 18 -11.25 -4.34 -4.93
CA ALA A 18 -9.88 -4.72 -5.32
C ALA A 18 -8.89 -4.62 -4.15
N HIS A 19 -9.08 -3.63 -3.26
CA HIS A 19 -8.33 -3.52 -2.01
C HIS A 19 -8.62 -4.70 -1.07
N GLU A 20 -9.88 -5.12 -0.92
CA GLU A 20 -10.20 -6.30 -0.10
C GLU A 20 -9.62 -7.60 -0.69
N ASP A 21 -9.62 -7.73 -2.02
CA ASP A 21 -9.11 -8.93 -2.69
C ASP A 21 -7.59 -9.06 -2.60
N HIS A 22 -6.85 -7.94 -2.53
CA HIS A 22 -5.41 -7.95 -2.29
C HIS A 22 -5.03 -8.79 -1.05
N PHE A 23 -5.77 -8.66 0.05
CA PHE A 23 -5.51 -9.38 1.30
C PHE A 23 -5.86 -10.87 1.25
N LYS A 24 -6.46 -11.35 0.16
CA LYS A 24 -6.78 -12.77 -0.05
C LYS A 24 -5.71 -13.48 -0.89
N THR A 25 -4.71 -12.75 -1.40
CA THR A 25 -3.68 -13.31 -2.29
C THR A 25 -2.67 -14.18 -1.55
N ALA A 26 -2.08 -15.15 -2.27
CA ALA A 26 -0.97 -15.96 -1.74
C ALA A 26 0.26 -15.11 -1.41
N GLN A 27 0.46 -14.01 -2.14
CA GLN A 27 1.52 -13.05 -1.88
C GLN A 27 1.32 -12.35 -0.54
N TRP A 28 0.12 -11.83 -0.27
CA TRP A 28 -0.20 -11.22 1.02
C TRP A 28 0.01 -12.21 2.16
N LYS A 29 -0.45 -13.46 2.01
CA LYS A 29 -0.22 -14.52 3.01
C LYS A 29 1.26 -14.77 3.29
N HIS A 30 2.10 -14.77 2.25
CA HIS A 30 3.54 -14.92 2.43
C HIS A 30 4.14 -13.71 3.15
N TYR A 31 3.78 -12.50 2.72
CA TYR A 31 4.28 -11.26 3.31
C TYR A 31 3.88 -11.11 4.78
N SER A 32 2.62 -11.39 5.12
CA SER A 32 2.13 -11.29 6.51
C SER A 32 2.85 -12.26 7.45
N ALA A 33 3.18 -13.48 6.99
CA ALA A 33 3.99 -14.42 7.75
C ALA A 33 5.43 -13.91 8.00
N VAL A 34 6.02 -13.21 7.03
CA VAL A 34 7.34 -12.56 7.22
C VAL A 34 7.24 -11.44 8.24
N MET A 35 6.21 -10.60 8.16
CA MET A 35 5.96 -9.50 9.10
C MET A 35 5.68 -10.01 10.52
N GLU A 36 5.00 -11.14 10.68
CA GLU A 36 4.79 -11.76 12.00
C GLU A 36 6.10 -12.27 12.60
N LYS A 37 6.96 -12.90 11.78
CA LYS A 37 8.28 -13.39 12.21
C LYS A 37 9.25 -12.25 12.51
N HIS A 38 9.13 -11.13 11.80
CA HIS A 38 10.01 -9.97 11.88
C HIS A 38 9.18 -8.68 11.96
N PRO A 39 8.51 -8.42 13.09
CA PRO A 39 7.57 -7.32 13.20
C PRO A 39 8.28 -5.97 13.11
N PRO A 40 7.69 -4.99 12.40
CA PRO A 40 8.19 -3.63 12.41
C PRO A 40 8.04 -3.06 13.82
N ARG A 41 8.95 -2.16 14.22
CA ARG A 41 8.87 -1.49 15.52
C ARG A 41 7.60 -0.64 15.64
N ASN A 42 7.19 0.00 14.55
CA ASN A 42 5.97 0.79 14.41
C ASN A 42 5.43 0.63 12.99
N ILE A 43 4.11 0.67 12.84
CA ILE A 43 3.42 0.74 11.55
C ILE A 43 2.41 1.88 11.60
N ASP A 44 2.48 2.80 10.63
CA ASP A 44 1.47 3.85 10.41
C ASP A 44 0.90 3.66 9.01
N ALA A 45 -0.41 3.46 8.93
CA ALA A 45 -1.12 3.21 7.68
C ALA A 45 -2.29 4.17 7.56
N LYS A 46 -2.41 4.83 6.41
CA LYS A 46 -3.49 5.78 6.11
C LYS A 46 -4.08 5.45 4.75
N THR A 47 -5.40 5.37 4.70
CA THR A 47 -6.16 5.15 3.47
C THR A 47 -6.92 6.42 3.13
N TYR A 48 -6.91 6.80 1.87
CA TYR A 48 -7.62 7.96 1.34
C TYR A 48 -8.22 7.61 -0.02
N ASP A 49 -9.36 8.22 -0.33
CA ASP A 49 -9.92 8.13 -1.68
C ASP A 49 -9.00 8.89 -2.63
N ALA A 50 -8.53 8.19 -3.67
CA ALA A 50 -7.74 8.78 -4.73
C ALA A 50 -8.63 9.08 -5.94
N SER A 51 -8.45 10.26 -6.52
CA SER A 51 -9.05 10.61 -7.81
C SER A 51 -7.94 10.91 -8.81
N GLU A 52 -8.05 10.36 -10.01
CA GLU A 52 -7.16 10.75 -11.10
C GLU A 52 -7.53 12.15 -11.58
N THR A 53 -6.57 13.06 -11.51
CA THR A 53 -6.69 14.33 -12.24
C THR A 53 -6.22 14.06 -13.66
N LYS A 54 -7.14 14.07 -14.64
CA LYS A 54 -6.76 13.94 -16.05
C LYS A 54 -5.89 15.13 -16.44
N TYR A 55 -4.65 14.88 -16.83
CA TYR A 55 -3.81 15.88 -17.47
C TYR A 55 -4.41 16.22 -18.83
N ALA A 56 -4.95 17.43 -18.98
CA ALA A 56 -5.32 18.00 -20.25
C ALA A 56 -4.22 19.02 -20.62
N PRO A 57 -3.31 18.73 -21.56
CA PRO A 57 -2.45 19.77 -22.09
C PRO A 57 -3.35 20.82 -22.75
N GLU A 58 -3.18 22.09 -22.38
CA GLU A 58 -3.85 23.20 -23.06
C GLU A 58 -3.39 23.22 -24.53
N ASP A 59 -4.35 23.25 -25.46
CA ASP A 59 -4.11 23.33 -26.93
C ASP A 59 -3.43 24.63 -27.35
#